data_AF-A0A914UFQ3-F1
#
_entry.id   AF-A0A914UFQ3-F1
#
_cell.length_a   1.000
_cell.length_b   1.000
_cell.length_c   1.000
_cell.angle_alpha   90.00
_cell.angle_beta   90.00
_cell.angle_gamma   90.00
#
_symmetry.space_group_name_H-M   'P 1'
#
loop_
_entity.id
_entity.type
_entity.pdbx_description
1 polymer ?
#
loop_
_entity_poly.entity_id
_entity_poly.type
_entity_poly.pdbx_seq_one_letter_code
_entity_poly.pdbx_strand_id
1 'polypeptide(L)'
;MLTPRNHSLVHPPAFVEFDMAIEGFAALVIPSLAHVSSNAQSSAANNTSGHSGERLFPPMNGMTYLTWFYVDEWSSRAGEPIPPIRLLTVVRNFEGTDVGGVRGSRFETHNIENHLCCLYVQLLASDRSLLVSTVEHSMLDELRKDFQKPLTGDFCVKIPLSEQFFYVRQWTHLAIVMTRSFLKQSQIDIYINGRCLASQKLNYVIPNAGGGQAQFGDSQSVHALVGTPPFLRKAANVRWRMASTFLIDEPLPIEKIRKIYEMQPH
;
A
#
# COMPACT_ATOMS: atom_id res chain seq x y z
N MET A 1 19.00 26.13 4.05
CA MET A 1 18.94 25.75 2.63
C MET A 1 17.49 25.78 2.19
N LEU A 2 17.14 26.58 1.18
CA LEU A 2 15.80 26.58 0.59
C LEU A 2 15.67 25.34 -0.30
N THR A 3 14.69 24.47 -0.03
CA THR A 3 14.32 23.36 -0.91
C THR A 3 14.04 23.89 -2.32
N PRO A 4 14.49 23.22 -3.41
CA PRO A 4 14.10 23.60 -4.76
C PRO A 4 12.57 23.52 -4.86
N ARG A 5 11.92 24.66 -4.94
CA ARG A 5 10.49 24.73 -5.21
C ARG A 5 10.32 24.31 -6.66
N ASN A 6 9.46 23.34 -6.91
CA ASN A 6 8.98 23.11 -8.27
C ASN A 6 8.25 24.41 -8.68
N HIS A 7 8.82 25.19 -9.60
CA HIS A 7 8.35 26.54 -9.94
C HIS A 7 6.94 26.56 -10.54
N SER A 8 6.36 25.38 -10.82
CA SER A 8 4.97 25.21 -11.27
C SER A 8 3.92 25.24 -10.16
N LEU A 9 4.29 25.06 -8.89
CA LEU A 9 3.36 25.05 -7.76
C LEU A 9 3.42 26.39 -7.01
N VAL A 10 2.31 27.13 -7.02
CA VAL A 10 2.18 28.44 -6.37
C VAL A 10 2.31 28.32 -4.84
N HIS A 11 1.88 27.20 -4.26
CA HIS A 11 2.06 26.84 -2.86
C HIS A 11 2.41 25.35 -2.72
N PRO A 12 3.26 24.96 -1.75
CA PRO A 12 3.44 23.54 -1.44
C PRO A 12 2.12 22.96 -0.92
N PRO A 13 1.71 21.76 -1.37
CA PRO A 13 0.48 21.12 -0.92
C PRO A 13 0.53 20.79 0.58
N ALA A 14 -0.61 20.51 1.19
CA ALA A 14 -0.61 19.88 2.51
C ALA A 14 0.02 18.47 2.41
N PHE A 15 0.99 18.17 3.27
CA PHE A 15 1.71 16.89 3.22
C PHE A 15 2.00 16.33 4.61
N VAL A 16 2.23 15.02 4.63
CA VAL A 16 2.86 14.31 5.75
C VAL A 16 4.30 14.00 5.34
N GLU A 17 5.25 14.34 6.20
CA GLU A 17 6.66 14.01 6.03
C GLU A 17 7.01 12.73 6.79
N PHE A 18 7.77 11.87 6.12
CA PHE A 18 8.31 10.64 6.65
C PHE A 18 9.83 10.74 6.69
N ASP A 19 10.40 10.66 7.88
CA ASP A 19 11.83 10.75 8.14
C ASP A 19 12.32 9.46 8.82
N MET A 20 13.25 8.77 8.16
CA MET A 20 13.86 7.54 8.66
C MET A 20 15.04 7.78 9.62
N ALA A 21 15.35 9.03 10.00
CA ALA A 21 16.33 9.36 11.06
C ALA A 21 15.94 8.73 12.40
N ILE A 22 16.81 8.77 13.43
CA ILE A 22 16.55 8.09 14.72
C ILE A 22 15.27 8.62 15.40
N GLU A 23 15.04 9.94 15.35
CA GLU A 23 13.91 10.61 16.00
C GLU A 23 12.77 10.95 15.03
N GLY A 24 12.86 10.52 13.76
CA GLY A 24 11.89 10.90 12.74
C GLY A 24 10.52 10.24 12.90
N PHE A 25 9.51 10.76 12.21
CA PHE A 25 8.22 10.09 12.05
C PHE A 25 8.26 9.22 10.78
N ALA A 26 7.99 7.91 10.88
CA ALA A 26 8.26 7.01 9.76
C ALA A 26 7.04 6.24 9.23
N ALA A 27 5.88 6.27 9.90
CA ALA A 27 4.70 5.56 9.42
C ALA A 27 3.36 6.11 9.91
N LEU A 28 2.35 5.98 9.05
CA LEU A 28 0.93 6.16 9.35
C LEU A 28 0.21 4.82 9.26
N VAL A 29 -0.79 4.63 10.12
CA VAL A 29 -1.77 3.55 10.00
C VAL A 29 -3.06 4.15 9.45
N ILE A 30 -3.60 3.52 8.40
CA ILE A 30 -4.94 3.79 7.88
C ILE A 30 -5.83 2.65 8.39
N PRO A 31 -6.64 2.89 9.42
CA PRO A 31 -7.49 1.86 9.99
C PRO A 31 -8.62 1.48 9.03
N SER A 32 -9.07 0.22 9.11
CA SER A 32 -10.33 -0.28 8.54
C SER A 32 -10.57 0.03 7.05
N LEU A 33 -9.76 -0.57 6.18
CA LEU A 33 -10.05 -0.63 4.74
C LEU A 33 -11.22 -1.56 4.41
N ALA A 34 -11.52 -2.54 5.26
CA ALA A 34 -12.73 -3.34 5.22
C ALA A 34 -13.18 -3.58 6.66
N HIS A 35 -14.49 -3.51 6.89
CA HIS A 35 -15.06 -3.80 8.20
C HIS A 35 -15.31 -5.30 8.34
N VAL A 36 -15.01 -5.80 9.53
CA VAL A 36 -15.35 -7.15 9.99
C VAL A 36 -16.88 -7.20 10.09
N SER A 37 -17.54 -8.00 9.25
CA SER A 37 -18.96 -8.31 9.44
C SER A 37 -19.05 -9.28 10.62
N SER A 38 -19.06 -8.76 11.85
CA SER A 38 -19.49 -9.55 13.00
C SER A 38 -20.94 -9.94 12.74
N ASN A 39 -21.22 -11.23 12.49
CA ASN A 39 -22.55 -11.85 12.37
C ASN A 39 -23.71 -10.85 12.38
N ALA A 40 -24.28 -10.58 11.20
CA ALA A 40 -25.48 -9.76 11.02
C ALA A 40 -26.72 -10.37 11.70
N GLN A 41 -26.75 -10.36 13.03
CA GLN A 41 -27.90 -10.51 13.90
C GLN A 41 -27.55 -9.80 15.21
N SER A 42 -27.76 -8.48 15.31
CA SER A 42 -28.17 -7.78 16.56
C SER A 42 -27.91 -6.26 16.66
N SER A 43 -27.68 -5.51 15.58
CA SER A 43 -27.62 -4.03 15.75
C SER A 43 -28.04 -3.24 14.52
N ALA A 44 -29.29 -3.42 14.12
CA ALA A 44 -30.05 -2.39 13.43
C ALA A 44 -30.48 -1.31 14.42
N ALA A 45 -29.53 -0.51 14.93
CA ALA A 45 -29.84 0.71 15.66
C ALA A 45 -28.61 1.64 15.69
N ASN A 46 -28.79 2.83 15.12
CA ASN A 46 -28.02 4.06 15.38
C ASN A 46 -26.66 4.27 14.69
N ASN A 47 -26.61 4.24 13.35
CA ASN A 47 -25.60 5.03 12.63
C ASN A 47 -26.27 6.00 11.63
N THR A 48 -26.37 7.26 12.03
CA THR A 48 -26.86 8.42 11.24
C THR A 48 -25.76 9.06 10.38
N SER A 49 -24.74 8.30 9.97
CA SER A 49 -23.77 8.68 8.94
C SER A 49 -23.82 7.64 7.82
N GLY A 50 -24.20 8.07 6.62
CA GLY A 50 -24.65 7.21 5.51
C GLY A 50 -23.60 6.33 4.82
N HIS A 51 -22.83 5.54 5.56
CA HIS A 51 -21.92 4.53 5.01
C HIS A 51 -21.99 3.20 5.80
N SER A 52 -23.21 2.71 6.06
CA SER A 52 -23.42 1.31 6.48
C SER A 52 -23.43 0.37 5.26
N GLY A 53 -22.33 0.36 4.51
CA GLY A 53 -22.09 -0.60 3.44
C GLY A 53 -20.81 -1.37 3.77
N GLU A 54 -20.91 -2.68 3.94
CA GLU A 54 -19.75 -3.55 4.16
C GLU A 54 -18.77 -3.38 2.99
N ARG A 55 -17.65 -2.66 3.22
CA ARG A 55 -16.62 -2.48 2.20
C ARG A 55 -15.87 -3.80 2.05
N LEU A 56 -16.15 -4.52 0.98
CA LEU A 56 -15.47 -5.77 0.66
C LEU A 56 -14.02 -5.49 0.24
N PHE A 57 -13.08 -6.27 0.77
CA PHE A 57 -11.70 -6.29 0.31
C PHE A 57 -11.28 -7.69 -0.13
N PRO A 58 -10.59 -7.82 -1.28
CA PRO A 58 -10.29 -6.77 -2.23
C PRO A 58 -11.53 -6.44 -3.09
N PRO A 59 -11.67 -5.21 -3.61
CA PRO A 59 -12.83 -4.82 -4.41
C PRO A 59 -13.07 -5.73 -5.61
N MET A 60 -14.35 -6.01 -5.90
CA MET A 60 -14.77 -7.04 -6.88
C MET A 60 -14.39 -6.71 -8.32
N ASN A 61 -14.28 -5.44 -8.69
CA ASN A 61 -14.01 -5.01 -10.06
C ASN A 61 -12.58 -4.51 -10.27
N GLY A 62 -11.75 -4.53 -9.23
CA GLY A 62 -10.46 -3.84 -9.22
C GLY A 62 -10.48 -2.60 -8.33
N MET A 63 -9.32 -1.96 -8.21
CA MET A 63 -9.12 -0.81 -7.33
C MET A 63 -8.09 0.14 -7.94
N THR A 64 -8.12 1.41 -7.51
CA THR A 64 -7.13 2.42 -7.89
C THR A 64 -6.48 3.03 -6.65
N TYR A 65 -5.16 3.02 -6.60
CA TYR A 65 -4.37 3.76 -5.62
C TYR A 65 -3.79 5.02 -6.27
N LEU A 66 -3.99 6.18 -5.64
CA LEU A 66 -3.50 7.48 -6.08
C LEU A 66 -2.73 8.13 -4.95
N THR A 67 -1.60 8.77 -5.27
CA THR A 67 -0.88 9.59 -4.29
C THR A 67 0.02 10.59 -5.01
N TRP A 68 0.25 11.72 -4.36
CA TRP A 68 1.40 12.57 -4.66
C TRP A 68 2.51 12.25 -3.68
N PHE A 69 3.70 12.02 -4.20
CA PHE A 69 4.88 11.80 -3.38
C PHE A 69 6.04 12.71 -3.81
N TYR A 70 6.91 13.02 -2.86
CA TYR A 70 8.10 13.82 -3.06
C TYR A 70 9.23 13.18 -2.28
N VAL A 71 10.38 12.95 -2.90
CA VAL A 71 11.55 12.41 -2.21
C VAL A 71 12.61 13.49 -2.10
N ASP A 72 13.12 13.77 -0.89
CA ASP A 72 14.18 14.77 -0.70
C ASP A 72 15.53 14.26 -1.16
N GLU A 73 15.94 13.12 -0.60
CA GLU A 73 17.24 12.51 -0.80
C GLU A 73 17.14 11.00 -0.56
N TRP A 74 17.96 10.26 -1.30
CA TRP A 74 18.17 8.83 -1.12
C TRP A 74 19.62 8.64 -0.71
N SER A 75 19.90 8.47 0.60
CA SER A 75 21.26 8.20 1.03
C SER A 75 21.29 7.19 2.17
N SER A 76 22.27 6.29 2.11
CA SER A 76 22.63 5.42 3.22
C SER A 76 23.94 5.87 3.84
N ARG A 77 24.17 5.44 5.09
CA ARG A 77 25.53 5.43 5.64
C ARG A 77 26.37 4.46 4.80
N ALA A 78 27.63 4.79 4.59
CA ALA A 78 28.53 4.01 3.76
C ALA A 78 28.50 2.51 4.12
N GLY A 79 28.13 1.66 3.15
CA GLY A 79 28.08 0.20 3.28
C GLY A 79 26.71 -0.42 3.58
N GLU A 80 25.70 0.36 3.97
CA GLU A 80 24.36 -0.16 4.30
C GLU A 80 23.38 -0.01 3.12
N PRO A 81 22.46 -0.98 2.90
CA PRO A 81 21.41 -0.85 1.90
C PRO A 81 20.40 0.24 2.32
N ILE A 82 20.02 1.09 1.36
CA ILE A 82 18.99 2.10 1.57
C ILE A 82 17.64 1.39 1.72
N PRO A 83 16.87 1.62 2.80
CA PRO A 83 15.56 1.00 2.96
C PRO A 83 14.58 1.47 1.87
N PRO A 84 13.61 0.64 1.48
CA PRO A 84 12.60 1.03 0.50
C PRO A 84 11.68 2.10 1.07
N ILE A 85 11.21 3.01 0.21
CA ILE A 85 10.10 3.91 0.55
C ILE A 85 8.80 3.13 0.37
N ARG A 86 8.08 2.90 1.47
CA ARG A 86 6.81 2.16 1.49
C ARG A 86 5.65 3.13 1.25
N LEU A 87 5.15 3.20 0.02
CA LEU A 87 4.04 4.09 -0.34
C LEU A 87 2.71 3.54 0.17
N LEU A 88 2.50 2.23 0.09
CA LEU A 88 1.32 1.57 0.61
C LEU A 88 1.67 0.13 1.00
N THR A 89 1.20 -0.32 2.15
CA THR A 89 1.22 -1.73 2.55
C THR A 89 -0.16 -2.06 3.09
N VAL A 90 -0.92 -2.91 2.40
CA VAL A 90 -2.19 -3.42 2.90
C VAL A 90 -1.93 -4.70 3.69
N VAL A 91 -2.47 -4.74 4.89
CA VAL A 91 -2.31 -5.84 5.84
C VAL A 91 -3.70 -6.33 6.22
N ARG A 92 -3.87 -7.64 6.20
CA ARG A 92 -5.05 -8.32 6.73
C ARG A 92 -4.68 -9.18 7.91
N ASN A 93 -5.58 -9.25 8.87
CA ASN A 93 -5.43 -10.12 10.03
C ASN A 93 -6.12 -11.44 9.74
N PHE A 94 -5.42 -12.55 9.98
CA PHE A 94 -6.00 -13.87 9.94
C PHE A 94 -6.25 -14.36 11.37
N GLU A 95 -7.44 -14.92 11.62
CA GLU A 95 -7.67 -15.69 12.83
C GLU A 95 -6.84 -16.97 12.72
N GLY A 96 -5.75 -17.06 13.48
CA GLY A 96 -4.95 -18.28 13.53
C GLY A 96 -5.84 -19.47 13.84
N THR A 97 -5.80 -20.50 12.99
CA THR A 97 -6.34 -21.81 13.38
C THR A 97 -5.55 -22.30 14.57
N ASP A 98 -6.23 -22.54 15.70
CA ASP A 98 -5.68 -23.14 16.92
C ASP A 98 -4.75 -24.33 16.60
N VAL A 99 -3.43 -24.09 16.50
CA VAL A 99 -2.45 -25.17 16.46
C VAL A 99 -2.31 -25.68 17.89
N GLY A 100 -3.25 -26.52 18.31
CA GLY A 100 -3.21 -27.16 19.62
C GLY A 100 -4.53 -27.33 20.36
N GLY A 101 -5.69 -27.44 19.69
CA GLY A 101 -6.89 -28.06 20.26
C GLY A 101 -7.49 -27.48 21.54
N VAL A 102 -6.97 -26.37 22.06
CA VAL A 102 -7.51 -25.68 23.23
C VAL A 102 -8.29 -24.48 22.72
N ARG A 103 -9.62 -24.61 22.69
CA ARG A 103 -10.52 -23.46 22.55
C ARG A 103 -10.30 -22.51 23.72
N GLY A 104 -9.41 -21.54 23.55
CA GLY A 104 -9.14 -20.49 24.52
C GLY A 104 -8.28 -19.43 23.83
N SER A 105 -8.83 -18.30 23.41
CA SER A 105 -9.39 -17.25 24.26
C SER A 105 -10.28 -16.35 23.41
N ARG A 106 -11.44 -15.92 23.93
CA ARG A 106 -12.31 -14.90 23.30
C ARG A 106 -11.71 -13.48 23.29
N PHE A 107 -10.40 -13.36 23.50
CA PHE A 107 -9.66 -12.13 23.38
C PHE A 107 -8.75 -12.26 22.16
N GLU A 108 -9.14 -11.61 21.06
CA GLU A 108 -8.29 -11.37 19.89
C GLU A 108 -7.01 -10.67 20.35
N THR A 109 -5.94 -11.42 20.61
CA THR A 109 -4.62 -10.82 20.72
C THR A 109 -4.16 -10.47 19.31
N HIS A 110 -4.16 -9.17 18.98
CA HIS A 110 -3.57 -8.62 17.76
C HIS A 110 -2.04 -8.79 17.78
N ASN A 111 -1.57 -10.03 17.69
CA ASN A 111 -0.15 -10.34 17.58
C ASN A 111 0.29 -10.12 16.12
N ILE A 112 1.48 -9.55 15.93
CA ILE A 112 2.10 -9.35 14.60
C ILE A 112 2.20 -10.65 13.79
N GLU A 113 2.21 -11.80 14.48
CA GLU A 113 2.14 -13.14 13.89
C GLU A 113 0.91 -13.34 12.98
N ASN A 114 -0.19 -12.66 13.28
CA ASN A 114 -1.45 -12.75 12.53
C ASN A 114 -1.54 -11.73 11.39
N HIS A 115 -0.54 -10.85 11.23
CA HIS A 115 -0.54 -9.80 10.21
C HIS A 115 0.05 -10.32 8.89
N LEU A 116 -0.80 -10.48 7.88
CA LEU A 116 -0.40 -10.85 6.53
C LEU A 116 -0.44 -9.63 5.62
N CYS A 117 0.70 -9.28 5.03
CA CYS A 117 0.70 -8.33 3.92
C CYS A 117 0.08 -9.00 2.70
N CYS A 118 -0.85 -8.33 2.02
CA CYS A 118 -1.51 -8.86 0.82
C CYS A 118 -1.47 -7.93 -0.40
N LEU A 119 -0.98 -6.70 -0.21
CA LEU A 119 -0.63 -5.77 -1.28
C LEU A 119 0.44 -4.82 -0.76
N TYR A 120 1.49 -4.57 -1.52
CA TYR A 120 2.43 -3.50 -1.21
C TYR A 120 2.93 -2.75 -2.45
N VAL A 121 3.21 -1.47 -2.25
CA VAL A 121 3.74 -0.52 -3.23
C VAL A 121 4.97 0.13 -2.62
N GLN A 122 6.13 -0.08 -3.23
CA GLN A 122 7.41 0.39 -2.71
C GLN A 122 8.25 1.02 -3.80
N LEU A 123 8.96 2.09 -3.46
CA LEU A 123 10.03 2.62 -4.29
C LEU A 123 11.36 2.06 -3.77
N LEU A 124 12.09 1.37 -4.64
CA LEU A 124 13.39 0.79 -4.34
C LEU A 124 14.50 1.79 -4.70
N ALA A 125 15.25 2.18 -3.69
CA ALA A 125 16.36 3.12 -3.82
C ALA A 125 17.49 2.62 -4.71
N SER A 126 17.76 1.31 -4.60
CA SER A 126 18.93 0.65 -5.18
C SER A 126 19.01 0.80 -6.70
N ASP A 127 17.85 0.81 -7.37
CA ASP A 127 17.74 0.88 -8.82
C ASP A 127 16.61 1.80 -9.30
N ARG A 128 16.10 2.66 -8.41
CA ARG A 128 15.03 3.63 -8.67
C ARG A 128 13.83 2.97 -9.36
N SER A 129 13.36 1.84 -8.83
CA SER A 129 12.21 1.12 -9.38
C SER A 129 10.98 1.20 -8.48
N LEU A 130 9.79 1.18 -9.10
CA LEU A 130 8.53 0.97 -8.41
C LEU A 130 8.24 -0.53 -8.39
N LEU A 131 8.04 -1.07 -7.20
CA LEU A 131 7.66 -2.44 -6.95
C LEU A 131 6.21 -2.49 -6.45
N VAL A 132 5.37 -3.25 -7.15
CA VAL A 132 3.99 -3.55 -6.75
C VAL A 132 3.83 -5.05 -6.67
N SER A 133 3.31 -5.57 -5.56
CA SER A 133 3.10 -7.00 -5.40
C SER A 133 1.84 -7.30 -4.61
N THR A 134 1.17 -8.37 -5.03
CA THR A 134 -0.01 -8.97 -4.40
C THR A 134 0.31 -10.32 -3.75
N VAL A 135 1.60 -10.70 -3.69
CA VAL A 135 2.02 -11.91 -2.99
C VAL A 135 1.84 -11.72 -1.50
N GLU A 136 1.23 -12.71 -0.86
CA GLU A 136 1.08 -12.72 0.59
C GLU A 136 2.34 -13.19 1.31
N HIS A 137 2.65 -12.49 2.40
CA HIS A 137 3.69 -12.90 3.34
C HIS A 137 3.39 -12.38 4.76
N SER A 138 3.94 -13.05 5.77
CA SER A 138 3.81 -12.59 7.15
C SER A 138 4.64 -11.33 7.38
N MET A 139 4.05 -10.33 8.05
CA MET A 139 4.78 -9.13 8.48
C MET A 139 5.88 -9.47 9.52
N LEU A 140 5.74 -10.59 10.24
CA LEU A 140 6.78 -11.10 11.14
C LEU A 140 8.01 -11.57 10.35
N ASP A 141 7.81 -12.17 9.17
CA ASP A 141 8.92 -12.64 8.35
C ASP A 141 9.82 -11.47 7.91
N GLU A 142 9.26 -10.26 7.69
CA GLU A 142 10.05 -9.05 7.37
C GLU A 142 11.05 -8.64 8.48
N LEU A 143 10.92 -9.15 9.70
CA LEU A 143 11.89 -8.94 10.79
C LEU A 143 13.11 -9.86 10.69
N ARG A 144 12.98 -10.99 9.99
CA ARG A 144 14.06 -11.97 9.86
C ARG A 144 15.11 -11.44 8.88
N LYS A 145 16.40 -11.60 9.22
CA LYS A 145 17.51 -11.05 8.42
C LYS A 145 17.67 -11.74 7.07
N ASP A 146 17.29 -13.01 7.00
CA ASP A 146 17.35 -13.90 5.85
C ASP A 146 16.08 -13.87 4.99
N PHE A 147 15.02 -13.19 5.45
CA PHE A 147 13.79 -13.09 4.68
C PHE A 147 13.99 -12.24 3.43
N GLN A 148 13.68 -12.84 2.29
CA GLN A 148 13.57 -12.14 1.02
C GLN A 148 12.10 -12.12 0.62
N LYS A 149 11.61 -10.94 0.26
CA LYS A 149 10.24 -10.82 -0.25
C LYS A 149 10.10 -11.71 -1.49
N PRO A 150 9.06 -12.54 -1.56
CA PRO A 150 8.80 -13.36 -2.73
C PRO A 150 8.51 -12.46 -3.94
N LEU A 151 9.49 -12.31 -4.82
CA LEU A 151 9.33 -11.66 -6.13
C LEU A 151 8.80 -12.69 -7.13
N THR A 152 7.63 -13.23 -6.84
CA THR A 152 7.08 -14.39 -7.55
C THR A 152 6.25 -13.97 -8.75
N GLY A 153 6.80 -14.14 -9.95
CA GLY A 153 6.08 -14.19 -11.24
C GLY A 153 4.86 -13.25 -11.35
N ASP A 154 3.76 -13.75 -11.89
CA ASP A 154 2.54 -12.99 -12.21
C ASP A 154 1.89 -12.22 -11.03
N PHE A 155 2.40 -12.27 -9.79
CA PHE A 155 1.91 -11.50 -8.63
C PHE A 155 2.77 -10.28 -8.29
N CYS A 156 3.82 -10.02 -9.07
CA CYS A 156 4.76 -8.95 -8.79
C CYS A 156 5.14 -8.21 -10.08
N VAL A 157 5.12 -6.89 -10.03
CA VAL A 157 5.55 -6.01 -11.12
C VAL A 157 6.58 -5.02 -10.59
N LYS A 158 7.75 -5.00 -11.24
CA LYS A 158 8.86 -4.09 -10.94
C LYS A 158 9.16 -3.24 -12.16
N ILE A 159 8.88 -1.94 -12.07
CA ILE A 159 9.04 -0.99 -13.18
C ILE A 159 10.17 0.00 -12.85
N PRO A 160 11.21 0.12 -13.69
CA PRO A 160 12.18 1.20 -13.56
C PRO A 160 11.51 2.57 -13.70
N LEU A 161 11.75 3.47 -12.75
CA LEU A 161 11.37 4.87 -12.87
C LEU A 161 12.56 5.62 -13.47
N SER A 162 12.59 5.69 -14.81
CA SER A 162 13.61 6.46 -15.51
C SER A 162 13.52 7.93 -15.11
N GLU A 163 14.63 8.66 -15.29
CA GLU A 163 14.69 10.09 -14.96
C GLU A 163 13.66 10.91 -15.75
N GLN A 164 13.08 10.39 -16.84
CA GLN A 164 12.01 11.05 -17.59
C GLN A 164 10.68 11.10 -16.82
N PHE A 165 10.46 10.19 -15.87
CA PHE A 165 9.20 10.08 -15.13
C PHE A 165 9.32 10.55 -13.68
N PHE A 166 10.50 10.44 -13.07
CA PHE A 166 10.71 10.73 -11.65
C PHE A 166 12.00 11.52 -11.42
N TYR A 167 11.86 12.64 -10.71
CA TYR A 167 12.98 13.43 -10.21
C TYR A 167 12.91 13.54 -8.69
N VAL A 168 14.06 13.36 -8.05
CA VAL A 168 14.22 13.70 -6.63
C VAL A 168 14.02 15.20 -6.49
N ARG A 169 13.45 15.63 -5.36
CA ARG A 169 13.11 17.01 -5.04
C ARG A 169 12.01 17.61 -5.93
N GLN A 170 11.13 16.76 -6.47
CA GLN A 170 9.94 17.16 -7.21
C GLN A 170 8.74 16.33 -6.79
N TRP A 171 7.56 16.98 -6.75
CA TRP A 171 6.29 16.29 -6.55
C TRP A 171 5.97 15.45 -7.78
N THR A 172 5.67 14.18 -7.54
CA THR A 172 5.32 13.19 -8.57
C THR A 172 3.97 12.60 -8.24
N HIS A 173 3.06 12.59 -9.19
CA HIS A 173 1.78 11.91 -9.07
C HIS A 173 1.93 10.46 -9.51
N LEU A 174 1.55 9.53 -8.64
CA LEU A 174 1.46 8.11 -8.93
C LEU A 174 0.00 7.68 -8.95
N ALA A 175 -0.40 6.98 -10.01
CA ALA A 175 -1.63 6.20 -10.04
C ALA A 175 -1.32 4.73 -10.36
N ILE A 176 -1.90 3.82 -9.59
CA ILE A 176 -1.86 2.39 -9.83
C ILE A 176 -3.30 1.91 -9.97
N VAL A 177 -3.67 1.47 -11.16
CA VAL A 177 -4.99 0.92 -11.48
C VAL A 177 -4.85 -0.59 -11.60
N MET A 178 -5.50 -1.34 -10.72
CA MET A 178 -5.58 -2.79 -10.81
C MET A 178 -6.97 -3.18 -11.26
N THR A 179 -7.07 -3.86 -12.40
CA THR A 179 -8.35 -4.37 -12.94
C THR A 179 -8.46 -5.86 -12.65
N ARG A 180 -9.48 -6.26 -11.91
CA ARG A 180 -9.77 -7.68 -11.64
C ARG A 180 -10.56 -8.26 -12.81
N SER A 181 -10.14 -9.43 -13.29
CA SER A 181 -10.91 -10.21 -14.26
C SER A 181 -11.05 -11.66 -13.81
N PHE A 182 -12.24 -12.23 -14.00
CA PHE A 182 -12.55 -13.63 -13.70
C PHE A 182 -12.33 -14.54 -14.92
N LEU A 183 -12.49 -14.00 -16.13
CA LEU A 183 -12.40 -14.74 -17.39
C LEU A 183 -11.07 -14.51 -18.11
N LYS A 184 -10.45 -13.36 -17.88
CA LYS A 184 -9.13 -13.00 -18.40
C LYS A 184 -8.17 -12.85 -17.23
N GLN A 185 -6.88 -12.71 -17.55
CA GLN A 185 -5.89 -12.38 -16.53
C GLN A 185 -6.16 -10.96 -16.00
N SER A 186 -6.01 -10.79 -14.68
CA SER A 186 -6.05 -9.47 -14.07
C SER A 186 -4.85 -8.64 -14.52
N GLN A 187 -5.00 -7.32 -14.47
CA GLN A 187 -4.04 -6.37 -15.06
C GLN A 187 -3.73 -5.24 -14.07
N ILE A 188 -2.52 -4.72 -14.18
CA ILE A 188 -2.08 -3.50 -13.51
C ILE A 188 -1.63 -2.47 -14.55
N ASP A 189 -2.13 -1.25 -14.42
CA ASP A 189 -1.70 -0.07 -15.18
C ASP A 189 -1.10 0.95 -14.21
N ILE A 190 0.11 1.41 -14.51
CA ILE A 190 0.87 2.34 -13.69
C ILE A 190 1.00 3.63 -14.46
N TYR A 191 0.64 4.75 -13.83
CA TYR A 191 0.73 6.08 -14.40
C TYR A 191 1.59 6.97 -13.52
N ILE A 192 2.44 7.77 -14.17
CA ILE A 192 3.23 8.80 -13.53
C ILE A 192 2.88 10.14 -14.18
N ASN A 193 2.55 11.14 -13.36
CA ASN A 193 2.23 12.50 -13.83
C ASN A 193 1.17 12.51 -14.96
N GLY A 194 0.13 11.67 -14.81
CA GLY A 194 -0.97 11.53 -15.77
C GLY A 194 -0.66 10.73 -17.04
N ARG A 195 0.56 10.19 -17.19
CA ARG A 195 0.99 9.41 -18.36
C ARG A 195 1.11 7.93 -18.02
N CYS A 196 0.68 7.05 -18.91
CA CYS A 196 0.85 5.61 -18.75
C CYS A 196 2.33 5.26 -18.86
N LEU A 197 2.88 4.68 -17.80
CA LEU A 197 4.25 4.19 -17.73
C LEU A 197 4.32 2.70 -18.09
N ALA A 198 3.39 1.90 -17.57
CA ALA A 198 3.37 0.47 -17.78
C ALA A 198 1.94 -0.08 -17.73
N SER A 199 1.69 -1.13 -18.51
CA SER A 199 0.48 -1.95 -18.51
C SER A 199 0.92 -3.40 -18.53
N GLN A 200 0.75 -4.13 -17.44
CA GLN A 200 1.25 -5.50 -17.27
C GLN A 200 0.20 -6.42 -16.67
N LYS A 201 0.38 -7.73 -16.88
CA LYS A 201 -0.41 -8.74 -16.19
C LYS A 201 -0.02 -8.76 -14.72
N LEU A 202 -1.01 -8.84 -13.85
CA LEU A 202 -0.81 -9.00 -12.42
C LEU A 202 -2.01 -9.74 -11.84
N ASN A 203 -1.76 -10.87 -11.20
CA ASN A 203 -2.75 -11.59 -10.43
C ASN A 203 -3.25 -10.70 -9.29
N TYR A 204 -4.56 -10.57 -9.21
CA TYR A 204 -5.19 -9.69 -8.22
C TYR A 204 -5.00 -10.24 -6.80
N VAL A 205 -5.20 -9.37 -5.80
CA VAL A 205 -5.17 -9.76 -4.38
C VAL A 205 -6.14 -10.93 -4.16
N ILE A 206 -5.67 -11.94 -3.42
CA ILE A 206 -6.46 -13.15 -3.17
C ILE A 206 -7.54 -12.79 -2.12
N PRO A 207 -8.84 -13.04 -2.41
CA PRO A 207 -9.92 -12.67 -1.49
C PRO A 207 -9.77 -13.24 -0.08
N ASN A 208 -9.29 -14.48 0.04
CA ASN A 208 -9.20 -15.19 1.33
C ASN A 208 -7.73 -15.47 1.70
N ALA A 209 -7.36 -15.32 2.98
CA ALA A 209 -5.99 -15.59 3.45
C ALA A 209 -5.58 -17.04 3.21
N GLY A 210 -4.31 -17.24 2.82
CA GLY A 210 -3.70 -18.57 2.73
C GLY A 210 -4.01 -19.37 1.46
N GLY A 211 -4.95 -18.91 0.62
CA GLY A 211 -5.28 -19.52 -0.67
C GLY A 211 -6.05 -20.85 -0.58
N GLY A 212 -7.19 -20.93 -1.28
CA GLY A 212 -7.97 -22.17 -1.49
C GLY A 212 -8.75 -22.71 -0.28
N GLN A 213 -10.08 -22.77 -0.39
CA GLN A 213 -11.05 -23.34 0.57
C GLN A 213 -11.33 -22.55 1.87
N ALA A 214 -10.82 -21.33 2.05
CA ALA A 214 -11.42 -20.43 3.04
C ALA A 214 -12.75 -19.90 2.49
N GLN A 215 -13.84 -20.02 3.26
CA GLN A 215 -15.17 -19.56 2.87
C GLN A 215 -15.15 -18.02 2.73
N PHE A 216 -15.92 -17.48 1.77
CA PHE A 216 -16.28 -16.06 1.80
C PHE A 216 -17.09 -15.84 3.09
N GLY A 217 -16.44 -15.42 4.17
CA GLY A 217 -17.10 -15.35 5.48
C GLY A 217 -16.18 -15.23 6.69
N ASP A 218 -14.90 -15.60 6.57
CA ASP A 218 -13.95 -15.34 7.66
C ASP A 218 -13.63 -13.85 7.67
N SER A 219 -14.10 -13.21 8.73
CA SER A 219 -14.13 -11.77 8.84
C SER A 219 -12.75 -11.21 9.11
N GLN A 220 -12.00 -10.86 8.07
CA GLN A 220 -10.65 -10.34 8.20
C GLN A 220 -10.65 -8.82 8.33
N SER A 221 -10.09 -8.31 9.43
CA SER A 221 -9.80 -6.89 9.53
C SER A 221 -8.67 -6.53 8.56
N VAL A 222 -8.94 -5.56 7.68
CA VAL A 222 -7.96 -5.06 6.71
C VAL A 222 -7.60 -3.63 7.06
N HIS A 223 -6.32 -3.32 7.13
CA HIS A 223 -5.80 -1.98 7.35
C HIS A 223 -4.65 -1.70 6.37
N ALA A 224 -4.24 -0.44 6.27
CA ALA A 224 -3.06 -0.07 5.51
C ALA A 224 -2.02 0.63 6.38
N LEU A 225 -0.77 0.51 5.97
CA LEU A 225 0.37 1.25 6.48
C LEU A 225 0.93 2.09 5.34
N VAL A 226 1.24 3.35 5.64
CA VAL A 226 2.05 4.21 4.78
C VAL A 226 3.37 4.46 5.52
N GLY A 227 4.50 4.30 4.83
CA GLY A 227 5.81 4.38 5.43
C GLY A 227 6.26 3.09 6.13
N THR A 228 7.32 3.20 6.93
CA THR A 228 7.97 2.09 7.60
C THR A 228 7.55 2.03 9.07
N PRO A 229 6.77 1.01 9.48
CA PRO A 229 6.31 0.92 10.85
C PRO A 229 7.49 0.74 11.83
N PRO A 230 7.33 1.13 13.11
CA PRO A 230 8.43 1.13 14.08
C PRO A 230 9.20 -0.19 14.16
N PHE A 231 8.51 -1.33 14.08
CA PHE A 231 9.13 -2.65 14.15
C PHE A 231 10.00 -3.00 12.92
N LEU A 232 9.76 -2.41 11.75
CA LEU A 232 10.58 -2.60 10.54
C LEU A 232 11.61 -1.49 10.31
N ARG A 233 11.72 -0.54 11.24
CA ARG A 233 12.49 0.67 11.04
C ARG A 233 13.98 0.41 11.23
N LYS A 234 14.76 0.89 10.26
CA LYS A 234 16.23 1.01 10.34
C LYS A 234 16.60 2.46 10.11
N ALA A 235 17.44 3.03 10.98
CA ALA A 235 17.84 4.42 10.86
C ALA A 235 18.56 4.67 9.52
N ALA A 236 18.05 5.59 8.71
CA ALA A 236 18.60 5.92 7.40
C ALA A 236 18.34 7.40 7.08
N ASN A 237 19.19 7.99 6.24
CA ASN A 237 18.98 9.35 5.75
C ASN A 237 18.08 9.32 4.50
N VAL A 238 16.83 8.90 4.74
CA VAL A 238 15.76 8.84 3.75
C VAL A 238 14.61 9.67 4.28
N ARG A 239 14.30 10.75 3.56
CA ARG A 239 13.17 11.63 3.85
C ARG A 239 12.31 11.79 2.62
N TRP A 240 11.01 11.63 2.80
CA TRP A 240 10.04 11.73 1.72
C TRP A 240 8.71 12.26 2.27
N ARG A 241 7.86 12.76 1.38
CA ARG A 241 6.58 13.37 1.71
C ARG A 241 5.48 12.74 0.88
N MET A 242 4.29 12.71 1.44
CA MET A 242 3.07 12.25 0.80
C MET A 242 1.99 13.32 0.92
N ALA A 243 1.24 13.54 -0.15
CA ALA A 243 0.08 14.42 -0.20
C ALA A 243 -1.04 13.74 -1.00
N SER A 244 -2.29 14.15 -0.75
CA SER A 244 -3.44 13.81 -1.61
C SER A 244 -3.52 12.31 -1.98
N THR A 245 -3.69 11.44 -0.98
CA THR A 245 -3.67 9.98 -1.15
C THR A 245 -5.07 9.38 -1.10
N PHE A 246 -5.39 8.52 -2.08
CA PHE A 246 -6.70 7.90 -2.22
C PHE A 246 -6.59 6.42 -2.57
N LEU A 247 -7.47 5.60 -2.00
CA LEU A 247 -7.70 4.21 -2.39
C LEU A 247 -9.17 4.06 -2.78
N ILE A 248 -9.41 3.77 -4.05
CA ILE A 248 -10.74 3.82 -4.68
C ILE A 248 -11.14 2.42 -5.12
N ASP A 249 -12.36 1.99 -4.83
CA ASP A 249 -12.90 0.65 -5.15
C ASP A 249 -13.37 0.50 -6.60
N GLU A 250 -12.76 1.24 -7.51
CA GLU A 250 -12.98 1.10 -8.94
C GLU A 250 -11.67 1.30 -9.71
N PRO A 251 -11.45 0.57 -10.82
CA PRO A 251 -10.39 0.90 -11.75
C PRO A 251 -10.76 2.18 -12.51
N LEU A 252 -9.98 3.25 -12.30
CA LEU A 252 -10.24 4.53 -12.97
C LEU A 252 -9.72 4.52 -14.41
N PRO A 253 -10.48 5.04 -15.39
CA PRO A 253 -9.99 5.24 -16.74
C PRO A 253 -8.92 6.35 -16.78
N ILE A 254 -8.02 6.28 -17.78
CA ILE A 254 -6.91 7.23 -17.97
C ILE A 254 -7.35 8.70 -18.00
N GLU A 255 -8.54 9.01 -18.56
CA GLU A 255 -9.03 10.38 -18.60
C GLU A 255 -9.35 10.95 -17.21
N LYS A 256 -9.81 10.11 -16.26
CA LYS A 256 -9.96 10.53 -14.85
C LYS A 256 -8.59 10.73 -14.20
N ILE A 257 -7.62 9.85 -14.48
CA ILE A 257 -6.25 9.96 -13.95
C ILE A 257 -5.57 11.26 -14.40
N ARG A 258 -5.70 11.62 -15.67
CA ARG A 258 -5.16 12.88 -16.22
C ARG A 258 -5.80 14.09 -15.56
N LYS A 259 -7.12 14.12 -15.44
CA LYS A 259 -7.83 15.20 -14.73
C LYS A 259 -7.37 15.34 -13.29
N ILE A 260 -7.18 14.24 -12.57
CA ILE A 260 -6.66 14.25 -11.18
C ILE A 260 -5.25 14.84 -11.12
N TYR A 261 -4.38 14.46 -12.06
CA TYR A 261 -3.05 15.04 -12.16
C TYR A 261 -3.08 16.56 -12.47
N GLU A 262 -3.94 16.98 -13.39
CA GLU A 262 -4.11 18.40 -13.77
C GLU A 262 -4.55 19.28 -12.61
N MET A 263 -5.29 18.73 -11.64
CA MET A 263 -5.68 19.44 -10.42
C MET A 263 -4.52 19.79 -9.48
N GLN A 264 -3.30 19.29 -9.75
CA GLN A 264 -2.10 19.47 -8.91
C GLN A 264 -2.27 18.87 -7.49
N PRO A 265 -1.18 18.68 -6.73
CA PRO A 265 -1.32 18.30 -5.33
C PRO A 265 -1.97 19.45 -4.55
N HIS A 266 -2.95 19.13 -3.72
CA HIS A 266 -3.60 20.04 -2.77
C HIS A 266 -3.20 19.69 -1.33
#